data_AF-A0AA43GY61-F1
#
_entry.id   AF-A0AA43GY61-F1
#
_cell.length_a   1.000
_cell.length_b   1.000
_cell.length_c   1.000
_cell.angle_alpha   90.00
_cell.angle_beta   90.00
_cell.angle_gamma   90.00
#
_symmetry.space_group_name_H-M   'P 1'
#
loop_
_entity.id
_entity.type
_entity.pdbx_description
1 polymer ?
#
loop_
_entity_poly.entity_id
_entity_poly.type
_entity_poly.pdbx_seq_one_letter_code
_entity_poly.pdbx_strand_id
1 'polypeptide(L)'
;MKGENTVEVENKQDNSLNTDQGQKEQGKLAVAGIRPIGSSDLQIAGTVSISGIRPIGISTLAVADTVSIMGIRPIGAHTFEIADTINLSGIRPIGSSKLAISDKYTSFGNRPMASNIIDDSEILMGFLD
;
A
#
# COMPACT_ATOMS: atom_id res chain seq x y z
N MET A 1 54.53 -57.05 -5.68
CA MET A 1 53.80 -56.19 -6.62
C MET A 1 52.42 -56.81 -6.86
N LYS A 2 51.41 -56.36 -6.12
CA LYS A 2 49.98 -56.62 -6.40
C LYS A 2 49.26 -55.32 -6.05
N GLY A 3 48.65 -54.71 -7.06
CA GLY A 3 48.08 -53.36 -7.02
C GLY A 3 46.74 -53.31 -6.28
N GLU A 4 46.51 -52.18 -5.64
CA GLU A 4 45.24 -51.78 -5.05
C GLU A 4 44.34 -51.26 -6.18
N ASN A 5 43.15 -51.85 -6.35
CA ASN A 5 42.15 -51.35 -7.28
C ASN A 5 41.30 -50.29 -6.58
N THR A 6 41.53 -49.02 -6.90
CA THR A 6 40.64 -47.91 -6.53
C THR A 6 39.46 -47.87 -7.51
N VAL A 7 38.24 -48.00 -6.99
CA VAL A 7 37.01 -47.87 -7.77
C VAL A 7 36.59 -46.40 -7.75
N GLU A 8 36.77 -45.70 -8.86
CA GLU A 8 36.23 -44.35 -9.04
C GLU A 8 34.72 -44.44 -9.26
N VAL A 9 33.95 -43.78 -8.40
CA VAL A 9 32.49 -43.68 -8.54
C VAL A 9 32.19 -42.38 -9.29
N GLU A 10 31.91 -42.49 -10.59
CA GLU A 10 31.43 -41.37 -11.42
C GLU A 10 30.05 -40.90 -10.93
N ASN A 11 29.96 -39.66 -10.43
CA ASN A 11 28.68 -39.03 -10.10
C ASN A 11 28.01 -38.51 -11.38
N LYS A 12 27.11 -39.31 -11.95
CA LYS A 12 26.24 -38.90 -13.05
C LYS A 12 24.97 -38.24 -12.49
N GLN A 13 25.09 -36.99 -12.08
CA GLN A 13 23.92 -36.14 -11.86
C GLN A 13 23.47 -35.60 -13.21
N ASP A 14 22.54 -36.32 -13.83
CA ASP A 14 21.86 -35.91 -15.06
C ASP A 14 21.10 -34.60 -14.83
N ASN A 15 21.56 -33.54 -15.49
CA ASN A 15 20.93 -32.23 -15.48
C ASN A 15 19.73 -32.26 -16.45
N SER A 16 18.62 -32.88 -16.03
CA SER A 16 17.38 -32.89 -16.81
C SER A 16 16.68 -31.53 -16.70
N LEU A 17 16.96 -30.66 -17.67
CA LEU A 17 16.14 -29.49 -17.97
C LEU A 17 14.88 -29.95 -18.69
N ASN A 18 13.80 -30.16 -17.93
CA ASN A 18 12.50 -30.48 -18.50
C ASN A 18 11.87 -29.19 -19.07
N THR A 19 12.04 -28.95 -20.37
CA THR A 19 11.20 -28.03 -21.13
C THR A 19 9.83 -28.66 -21.35
N ASP A 20 8.97 -28.58 -20.33
CA ASP A 20 7.58 -28.96 -20.47
C ASP A 20 6.78 -27.75 -20.98
N GLN A 21 6.36 -27.82 -22.24
CA GLN A 21 5.42 -26.89 -22.86
C GLN A 21 4.04 -27.11 -22.21
N GLY A 22 3.86 -26.57 -21.02
CA GLY A 22 2.67 -26.76 -20.20
C GLY A 22 1.47 -25.99 -20.74
N GLN A 23 0.47 -26.74 -21.21
CA GLN A 23 -0.93 -26.29 -21.19
C GLN A 23 -1.26 -25.78 -19.78
N LYS A 24 -1.98 -24.66 -19.68
CA LYS A 24 -2.31 -23.97 -18.41
C LYS A 24 -3.28 -24.81 -17.56
N GLU A 25 -2.81 -25.92 -17.01
CA GLU A 25 -3.50 -26.61 -15.93
C GLU A 25 -3.10 -25.98 -14.60
N GLN A 26 -4.11 -25.50 -13.86
CA GLN A 26 -3.95 -24.98 -12.51
C GLN A 26 -3.35 -26.10 -11.63
N GLY A 27 -2.18 -25.85 -11.05
CA GLY A 27 -1.43 -26.87 -10.31
C GLY A 27 -2.28 -27.53 -9.21
N LYS A 28 -2.15 -28.84 -9.06
CA LYS A 28 -2.83 -29.58 -7.98
C LYS A 28 -1.77 -29.97 -6.95
N LEU A 29 -1.95 -29.57 -5.70
CA LEU A 29 -1.05 -29.97 -4.62
C LEU A 29 -1.60 -31.22 -3.93
N ALA A 30 -0.91 -32.36 -4.03
CA ALA A 30 -1.31 -33.63 -3.44
C ALA A 30 -0.81 -33.76 -1.99
N VAL A 31 -1.30 -32.88 -1.10
CA VAL A 31 -1.18 -33.01 0.35
C VAL A 31 -2.60 -33.26 0.88
N ALA A 32 -2.95 -34.53 1.07
CA ALA A 32 -4.26 -34.99 1.53
C ALA A 32 -5.47 -34.53 0.67
N GLY A 33 -5.49 -34.98 -0.59
CA GLY A 33 -6.59 -34.72 -1.54
C GLY A 33 -6.23 -33.65 -2.58
N ILE A 34 -7.06 -33.55 -3.63
CA ILE A 34 -6.84 -32.61 -4.73
C ILE A 34 -7.42 -31.26 -4.30
N ARG A 35 -6.57 -30.34 -3.83
CA ARG A 35 -6.95 -28.95 -3.57
C ARG A 35 -6.65 -28.10 -4.81
N PRO A 36 -7.65 -27.43 -5.42
CA PRO A 36 -7.39 -26.45 -6.47
C PRO A 36 -6.53 -25.31 -5.91
N ILE A 37 -5.45 -24.95 -6.58
CA ILE A 37 -4.71 -23.72 -6.27
C ILE A 37 -5.16 -22.62 -7.23
N GLY A 38 -5.49 -21.45 -6.68
CA GLY A 38 -5.80 -20.28 -7.50
C GLY A 38 -4.54 -19.79 -8.23
N SER A 39 -4.68 -19.39 -9.49
CA SER A 39 -3.62 -18.65 -10.18
C SER A 39 -3.41 -17.30 -9.50
N SER A 40 -2.16 -16.95 -9.23
CA SER A 40 -1.76 -15.66 -8.66
C SER A 40 -0.85 -14.94 -9.65
N ASP A 41 -1.04 -13.63 -9.84
CA ASP A 41 -0.15 -12.77 -10.66
C ASP A 41 1.15 -12.40 -9.93
N LEU A 42 1.44 -13.05 -8.80
CA LEU A 42 2.64 -12.78 -8.01
C LEU A 42 3.90 -13.18 -8.76
N GLN A 43 4.71 -12.19 -9.13
CA GLN A 43 6.03 -12.42 -9.70
C GLN A 43 7.07 -12.62 -8.59
N ILE A 44 7.86 -13.68 -8.72
CA ILE A 44 8.84 -14.09 -7.72
C ILE A 44 10.24 -13.73 -8.23
N ALA A 45 10.93 -12.86 -7.51
CA ALA A 45 12.30 -12.44 -7.81
C ALA A 45 13.34 -13.48 -7.42
N GLY A 46 13.01 -14.32 -6.43
CA GLY A 46 13.90 -15.34 -5.90
C GLY A 46 13.31 -16.00 -4.66
N THR A 47 14.10 -16.84 -3.99
CA THR A 47 13.70 -17.54 -2.78
C THR A 47 14.81 -17.51 -1.74
N VAL A 48 14.46 -17.46 -0.46
CA VAL A 48 15.41 -17.56 0.65
C VAL A 48 15.09 -18.76 1.55
N SER A 49 16.13 -19.43 2.04
CA SER A 49 16.03 -20.62 2.90
C SER A 49 16.55 -20.32 4.31
N ILE A 50 15.71 -19.66 5.11
CA ILE A 50 16.04 -19.33 6.52
C ILE A 50 15.24 -20.21 7.50
N SER A 51 14.10 -20.74 7.07
CA SER A 51 13.26 -21.70 7.82
C SER A 51 12.24 -22.30 6.84
N GLY A 52 12.74 -23.09 5.89
CA GLY A 52 12.02 -23.46 4.68
C GLY A 52 12.16 -22.43 3.56
N ILE A 53 11.59 -22.75 2.40
CA ILE A 53 11.69 -21.95 1.17
C ILE A 53 10.63 -20.83 1.23
N ARG A 54 11.08 -19.58 1.34
CA ARG A 54 10.21 -18.39 1.33
C ARG A 54 10.40 -17.62 0.02
N PRO A 55 9.34 -17.39 -0.78
CA PRO A 55 9.45 -16.60 -2.00
C PRO A 55 9.65 -15.11 -1.68
N ILE A 56 10.42 -14.43 -2.53
CA ILE A 56 10.61 -12.99 -2.54
C ILE A 56 9.79 -12.44 -3.70
N GLY A 57 8.78 -11.61 -3.41
CA GLY A 57 7.99 -10.94 -4.44
C GLY A 57 8.74 -9.77 -5.07
N ILE A 58 8.45 -9.48 -6.34
CA ILE A 58 8.89 -8.24 -6.98
C ILE A 58 8.05 -7.08 -6.46
N SER A 59 8.69 -5.95 -6.15
CA SER A 59 8.02 -4.68 -5.83
C SER A 59 8.70 -3.52 -6.56
N THR A 60 7.92 -2.49 -6.89
CA THR A 60 8.43 -1.27 -7.53
C THR A 60 8.38 -0.13 -6.54
N LEU A 61 9.51 0.52 -6.29
CA LEU A 61 9.63 1.76 -5.51
C LEU A 61 10.34 2.81 -6.36
N ALA A 62 9.69 3.94 -6.62
CA ALA A 62 10.34 5.07 -7.24
C ALA A 62 11.05 5.91 -6.17
N VAL A 63 12.36 6.11 -6.33
CA VAL A 63 13.19 6.92 -5.43
C VAL A 63 13.37 8.30 -6.07
N ALA A 64 12.94 9.34 -5.37
CA ALA A 64 13.06 10.73 -5.85
C ALA A 64 14.42 11.33 -5.52
N ASP A 65 14.97 11.01 -4.35
CA ASP A 65 16.26 11.51 -3.89
C ASP A 65 16.84 10.58 -2.81
N THR A 66 18.07 10.83 -2.36
CA THR A 66 18.72 10.10 -1.28
C THR A 66 19.39 11.04 -0.29
N VAL A 67 19.29 10.72 0.99
CA VAL A 67 19.94 11.47 2.06
C VAL A 67 21.03 10.62 2.69
N SER A 68 22.23 11.20 2.79
CA SER A 68 23.38 10.55 3.43
C SER A 68 23.55 11.04 4.87
N ILE A 69 22.71 10.55 5.78
CA ILE A 69 22.84 10.79 7.22
C ILE A 69 22.92 9.42 7.90
N MET A 70 24.11 9.06 8.38
CA MET A 70 24.40 7.75 8.99
C MET A 70 24.07 6.57 8.05
N GLY A 71 24.43 6.70 6.76
CA GLY A 71 24.13 5.74 5.70
C GLY A 71 23.27 6.34 4.59
N ILE A 72 23.04 5.56 3.52
CA ILE A 72 22.21 5.96 2.38
C ILE A 72 20.74 5.67 2.70
N ARG A 73 19.91 6.71 2.81
CA ARG A 73 18.47 6.60 3.07
C ARG A 73 17.69 7.12 1.85
N PRO A 74 16.90 6.28 1.16
CA PRO A 74 16.12 6.71 0.01
C PRO A 74 14.91 7.56 0.44
N ILE A 75 14.60 8.59 -0.35
CA ILE A 75 13.36 9.36 -0.29
C ILE A 75 12.44 8.83 -1.39
N GLY A 76 11.31 8.24 -1.00
CA GLY A 76 10.31 7.74 -1.94
C GLY A 76 9.62 8.89 -2.69
N ALA A 77 9.33 8.68 -3.98
CA ALA A 77 8.52 9.59 -4.76
C ALA A 77 7.05 9.57 -4.27
N HIS A 78 6.40 10.72 -4.35
CA HIS A 78 4.97 10.87 -4.07
C HIS A 78 4.17 11.02 -5.37
N THR A 79 2.88 10.72 -5.32
CA THR A 79 1.97 10.75 -6.48
C THR A 79 0.88 11.82 -6.39
N PHE A 80 0.91 12.64 -5.34
CA PHE A 80 -0.06 13.72 -5.09
C PHE A 80 0.60 15.09 -5.24
N GLU A 81 -0.16 16.12 -5.59
CA GLU A 81 0.38 17.47 -5.74
C GLU A 81 0.33 18.24 -4.41
N ILE A 82 1.37 19.03 -4.15
CA ILE A 82 1.46 19.93 -3.00
C ILE A 82 1.00 21.31 -3.47
N ALA A 83 -0.10 21.81 -2.89
CA ALA A 83 -0.68 23.11 -3.25
C ALA A 83 -0.06 24.26 -2.46
N ASP A 84 0.26 24.03 -1.18
CA ASP A 84 0.85 25.04 -0.30
C ASP A 84 1.56 24.37 0.89
N THR A 85 2.21 25.16 1.75
CA THR A 85 2.86 24.69 2.98
C THR A 85 2.50 25.60 4.16
N ILE A 86 2.33 24.99 5.35
CA ILE A 86 2.11 25.74 6.60
C ILE A 86 3.25 25.48 7.57
N ASN A 87 3.61 26.50 8.35
CA ASN A 87 4.60 26.37 9.42
C ASN A 87 3.91 26.26 10.77
N LEU A 88 3.65 25.01 11.21
CA LEU A 88 3.09 24.69 12.51
C LEU A 88 3.90 23.57 13.15
N SER A 89 4.94 23.97 13.90
CA SER A 89 5.98 23.06 14.43
C SER A 89 6.74 22.36 13.30
N GLY A 90 7.22 23.14 12.32
CA GLY A 90 7.86 22.65 11.11
C GLY A 90 6.99 22.86 9.87
N ILE A 91 7.58 22.60 8.70
CA ILE A 91 6.92 22.75 7.40
C ILE A 91 6.03 21.53 7.15
N ARG A 92 4.71 21.74 7.06
CA ARG A 92 3.72 20.71 6.72
C ARG A 92 3.11 20.99 5.35
N PRO A 93 3.15 20.03 4.40
CA PRO A 93 2.54 20.23 3.09
C PRO A 93 1.01 20.17 3.16
N ILE A 94 0.34 21.01 2.37
CA ILE A 94 -1.09 20.95 2.08
C ILE A 94 -1.23 20.26 0.72
N GLY A 95 -1.81 19.06 0.70
CA GLY A 95 -2.09 18.33 -0.54
C GLY A 95 -3.27 18.92 -1.30
N SER A 96 -3.22 18.88 -2.63
CA SER A 96 -4.38 19.19 -3.45
C SER A 96 -5.39 18.03 -3.43
N SER A 97 -6.68 18.38 -3.47
CA SER A 97 -7.76 17.41 -3.69
C SER A 97 -8.37 17.66 -5.06
N LYS A 98 -8.71 16.59 -5.77
CA LYS A 98 -9.45 16.67 -7.05
C LYS A 98 -10.97 16.85 -6.85
N LEU A 99 -11.44 16.94 -5.60
CA LEU A 99 -12.86 17.11 -5.31
C LEU A 99 -13.35 18.50 -5.77
N ALA A 100 -14.13 18.53 -6.84
CA ALA A 100 -14.85 19.71 -7.30
C ALA A 100 -16.25 19.74 -6.68
N ILE A 101 -16.55 20.76 -5.87
CA ILE A 101 -17.88 20.96 -5.29
C ILE A 101 -18.61 22.00 -6.16
N SER A 102 -19.63 21.55 -6.92
CA SER A 102 -20.43 22.44 -7.78
C SER A 102 -21.49 23.19 -7.01
N ASP A 103 -22.14 22.53 -6.05
CA ASP A 103 -23.34 23.04 -5.40
C ASP A 103 -23.28 22.90 -3.88
N LYS A 104 -23.75 23.94 -3.19
CA LYS A 104 -23.97 23.95 -1.74
C LYS A 104 -25.46 24.18 -1.53
N TYR A 105 -26.19 23.17 -1.08
CA TYR A 105 -27.61 23.33 -0.76
C TYR A 105 -27.78 23.64 0.73
N THR A 106 -28.58 24.67 1.05
CA THR A 106 -29.05 24.93 2.40
C THR A 106 -30.49 24.45 2.51
N SER A 107 -30.72 23.41 3.30
CA SER A 107 -32.04 22.78 3.45
C SER A 107 -33.03 23.61 4.28
N PHE A 108 -32.55 24.61 5.02
CA PHE A 108 -33.39 25.42 5.90
C PHE A 108 -33.61 26.87 5.43
N GLY A 109 -32.95 27.31 4.35
CA GLY A 109 -33.11 28.67 3.78
C GLY A 109 -32.74 29.80 4.74
N ASN A 110 -33.11 31.03 4.38
CA ASN A 110 -33.01 32.22 5.24
C ASN A 110 -34.20 32.26 6.20
N ARG A 111 -34.18 31.48 7.28
CA ARG A 111 -35.21 31.61 8.33
C ARG A 111 -35.09 32.99 8.96
N PRO A 112 -36.12 33.85 8.88
CA PRO A 112 -36.08 35.15 9.53
C PRO A 112 -36.02 34.92 11.04
N MET A 113 -34.94 35.41 11.67
CA MET A 113 -34.82 35.48 13.12
C MET A 113 -35.33 36.86 13.52
N ALA A 114 -36.37 36.90 14.35
CA ALA A 114 -36.82 38.16 14.94
C ALA A 114 -35.68 38.78 15.75
N SER A 115 -35.59 40.11 15.72
CA SER A 115 -34.62 40.83 16.54
C SER A 115 -34.90 40.56 18.02
N ASN A 116 -33.85 40.36 18.81
CA ASN A 116 -33.96 40.37 20.27
C ASN A 116 -34.10 41.80 20.84
N ILE A 117 -34.08 42.82 19.98
CA ILE A 117 -34.30 44.20 20.37
C ILE A 117 -35.81 44.39 20.57
N ILE A 118 -36.19 44.68 21.81
CA ILE A 118 -37.54 45.07 22.20
C ILE A 118 -37.54 46.60 22.28
N ASP A 119 -38.31 47.26 21.43
CA ASP A 119 -38.33 48.73 21.35
C ASP A 119 -38.91 49.38 22.63
N ASP A 120 -39.89 48.74 23.28
CA ASP A 120 -40.57 49.26 24.48
C ASP A 120 -40.54 48.26 25.65
N SER A 121 -39.34 47.95 26.15
CA SER A 121 -39.19 47.05 27.31
C SER A 121 -39.81 47.62 28.59
N GLU A 122 -39.82 48.95 28.77
CA GLU A 122 -40.41 49.62 29.94
C GLU A 122 -41.91 49.40 30.07
N ILE A 123 -42.66 49.46 28.95
CA ILE A 123 -44.10 49.23 28.94
C ILE A 123 -44.41 47.75 29.22
N LEU A 124 -43.58 46.83 28.72
CA LEU A 124 -43.80 45.39 28.83
C LEU A 124 -43.53 44.86 30.26
N MET A 125 -42.56 45.44 30.98
CA MET A 125 -42.23 45.05 32.35
C MET A 125 -43.23 45.56 33.40
N GLY A 126 -44.09 46.53 33.05
CA GLY A 126 -45.13 47.06 33.94
C GLY A 126 -46.37 46.16 34.09
N PHE A 127 -46.46 45.06 33.33
CA PHE A 127 -47.55 44.09 33.38
C PHE A 127 -47.16 42.75 34.02
N LEU A 128 -45.95 42.66 34.57
CA LEU A 128 -45.51 41.51 35.36
C LEU A 128 -45.86 41.78 36.83
N ASP A 129 -46.94 41.17 37.31
CA ASP A 129 -47.34 41.13 38.73
C ASP A 129 -46.51 40.11 39.52
#